data_AF-A0A3C0FJ08-F1
#
_entry.id   AF-A0A3C0FJ08-F1
#
_cell.length_a   1.000
_cell.length_b   1.000
_cell.length_c   1.000
_cell.angle_alpha   90.00
_cell.angle_beta   90.00
_cell.angle_gamma   90.00
#
_symmetry.space_group_name_H-M   'P 1'
#
loop_
_entity.id
_entity.type
_entity.pdbx_description
1 polymer ?
#
loop_
_entity_poly.entity_id
_entity_poly.type
_entity_poly.pdbx_seq_one_letter_code
_entity_poly.pdbx_strand_id
1 'polypeptide(L)' 'LEMFVQRIDIEGKGIFYRLQAGPLGDAGAAEKLCADLKERSVGCLIVRP' A
#
# COMPACT_ATOMS: atom_id res chain seq x y z
N LEU A 1 3.92 3.31 12.65
CA LEU A 1 3.29 3.03 11.34
C LEU A 1 2.22 4.07 11.14
N GLU A 2 2.34 4.89 10.10
CA GLU A 2 1.35 5.89 9.73
C GLU A 2 0.57 5.40 8.51
N MET A 3 -0.63 5.94 8.34
CA MET A 3 -1.53 5.59 7.25
C MET A 3 -1.78 6.83 6.38
N PHE A 4 -1.45 6.72 5.11
CA PHE A 4 -1.66 7.75 4.11
C PHE A 4 -2.77 7.30 3.16
N VAL A 5 -3.75 8.17 2.94
CA VAL A 5 -4.84 7.94 2.00
C VAL A 5 -4.74 8.96 0.87
N GLN A 6 -4.49 8.48 -0.34
CA GLN A 6 -4.55 9.30 -1.55
C GLN A 6 -5.86 9.02 -2.27
N ARG A 7 -6.63 10.08 -2.56
CA ARG A 7 -7.85 10.02 -3.35
C ARG A 7 -7.60 10.61 -4.74
N ILE A 8 -8.09 9.95 -5.78
CA ILE A 8 -8.13 10.49 -7.14
C ILE A 8 -9.46 10.16 -7.81
N ASP A 9 -9.99 11.11 -8.56
CA ASP A 9 -11.14 10.89 -9.46
C ASP A 9 -10.59 10.73 -10.88
N ILE A 10 -10.93 9.61 -11.52
CA ILE A 10 -10.50 9.31 -12.89
C ILE A 10 -11.75 9.36 -13.76
N GLU A 11 -11.79 10.35 -14.65
CA GLU A 11 -12.91 10.56 -15.57
C GLU A 11 -13.22 9.26 -16.36
N GLY A 12 -14.50 8.87 -16.35
CA GLY A 12 -14.97 7.63 -16.99
C GLY A 12 -14.58 6.32 -16.27
N LYS A 13 -13.84 6.36 -15.15
CA LYS A 13 -13.44 5.18 -14.37
C LYS A 13 -13.86 5.23 -12.90
N GLY A 14 -14.17 6.42 -12.38
CA GLY A 14 -14.65 6.63 -11.02
C GLY A 14 -13.55 7.03 -10.03
N ILE A 15 -13.88 6.94 -8.73
CA ILE A 15 -13.03 7.42 -7.64
C ILE A 15 -12.19 6.27 -7.08
N PHE A 16 -10.88 6.49 -6.97
CA PHE A 16 -9.91 5.54 -6.44
C PHE A 16 -9.29 6.05 -5.14
N TYR A 17 -9.02 5.12 -4.23
CA TYR A 17 -8.33 5.38 -2.97
C TYR A 17 -7.10 4.48 -2.89
N ARG A 18 -5.92 5.08 -2.74
CA ARG A 18 -4.68 4.36 -2.46
C ARG A 18 -4.36 4.48 -0.97
N LEU A 19 -4.28 3.34 -0.30
CA LEU A 19 -3.83 3.23 1.08
C LEU A 19 -2.34 2.91 1.08
N GLN A 20 -1.55 3.71 1.79
CA GLN A 20 -0.11 3.47 1.97
C GLN A 20 0.19 3.45 3.46
N ALA A 21 0.88 2.39 3.91
CA ALA A 21 1.32 2.23 5.28
C ALA A 21 2.84 2.39 5.35
N GLY A 22 3.34 3.28 6.20
CA GLY A 22 4.77 3.55 6.34
C GLY A 22 5.05 4.75 7.24
N PRO A 23 6.30 5.23 7.30
CA PRO A 23 7.51 4.56 6.82
C PRO A 23 7.75 3.24 7.57
N LEU A 24 8.41 2.29 6.89
CA LEU A 24 8.87 1.04 7.49
C LEU A 24 10.37 1.12 7.76
N GLY A 25 10.86 0.35 8.73
CA GLY A 25 12.25 0.46 9.19
C GLY A 25 13.29 0.14 8.11
N ASP A 26 12.98 -0.81 7.22
CA ASP A 26 13.82 -1.22 6.11
C ASP A 26 12.99 -1.93 5.02
N ALA A 27 13.67 -2.34 3.94
CA ALA A 27 13.05 -3.07 2.85
C ALA A 27 12.52 -4.47 3.27
N GLY A 28 13.22 -5.15 4.18
CA GLY A 28 12.80 -6.47 4.69
C GLY A 28 11.50 -6.40 5.49
N ALA A 29 11.29 -5.32 6.24
CA ALA A 29 10.03 -5.04 6.92
C ALA A 29 8.87 -4.87 5.93
N ALA A 30 9.11 -4.23 4.78
CA ALA A 30 8.12 -4.09 3.71
C ALA A 30 7.81 -5.42 3.01
N GLU A 31 8.85 -6.21 2.71
CA GLU A 31 8.71 -7.54 2.11
C GLU A 31 7.92 -8.48 3.01
N LYS A 32 8.24 -8.53 4.31
CA LYS A 32 7.52 -9.33 5.30
C LYS A 32 6.05 -8.91 5.37
N LEU A 33 5.77 -7.61 5.51
CA LEU A 33 4.38 -7.13 5.60
C LEU A 33 3.59 -7.49 4.33
N CYS A 34 4.18 -7.32 3.14
CA CYS A 34 3.51 -7.72 1.90
C CYS A 34 3.30 -9.23 1.80
N ALA A 35 4.23 -10.06 2.29
CA ALA A 35 4.05 -11.52 2.35
C ALA A 35 2.89 -11.90 3.27
N ASP A 36 2.84 -11.35 4.49
CA ASP A 36 1.76 -11.57 5.45
C ASP A 36 0.38 -11.15 4.86
N LEU A 37 0.34 -10.07 4.09
CA LEU A 37 -0.89 -9.61 3.40
C LEU A 37 -1.30 -10.53 2.26
N LYS A 38 -0.32 -11.06 1.50
CA LYS A 38 -0.58 -11.98 0.39
C LYS A 38 -1.22 -13.28 0.87
N GLU A 39 -0.83 -13.80 2.03
CA GLU A 39 -1.46 -14.98 2.64
C GLU A 39 -2.96 -14.77 2.93
N ARG A 40 -3.37 -13.50 3.08
CA ARG A 40 -4.76 -13.08 3.29
C ARG A 40 -5.45 -12.63 2.01
N SER A 41 -4.87 -12.92 0.84
CA SER A 41 -5.35 -12.49 -0.48
C SER A 41 -5.44 -10.96 -0.65
N VAL A 42 -4.63 -10.21 0.09
CA VAL A 42 -4.54 -8.75 -0.03
C VAL A 42 -3.35 -8.40 -0.93
N GLY A 43 -3.63 -7.67 -2.01
CA GLY A 43 -2.60 -7.13 -2.90
C GLY A 43 -1.74 -6.09 -2.19
N CYS A 44 -0.42 -6.19 -2.35
CA CYS A 44 0.54 -5.27 -1.73
C CYS A 44 1.56 -4.80 -2.78
N LEU A 45 1.90 -3.51 -2.75
CA LEU A 45 2.90 -2.89 -3.62
C LEU A 45 3.92 -2.15 -2.75
N ILE A 46 5.19 -2.58 -2.78
CA ILE A 46 6.27 -1.91 -2.07
C ILE A 46 6.66 -0.63 -2.84
N VAL A 47 6.63 0.51 -2.15
CA VAL A 47 7.04 1.81 -2.68
C VAL A 47 8.39 2.19 -2.07
N ARG A 48 9.39 2.45 -2.91
CA ARG A 48 10.71 2.96 -2.49
C ARG A 48 10.69 4.50 -2.42
N PRO A 49 11.51 5.13 -1.56
CA PRO A 49 11.65 6.58 -1.49
C PRO A 49 12.06 7.21 -2.83
#